data_AF-A0A7L4ZSB5-F1
#
_entry.id   AF-A0A7L4ZSB5-F1
#
_cell.length_a   1.000
_cell.length_b   1.000
_cell.length_c   1.000
_cell.angle_alpha   90.00
_cell.angle_beta   90.00
_cell.angle_gamma   90.00
#
_symmetry.space_group_name_H-M   'P 1'
#
loop_
_entity.id
_entity.type
_entity.pdbx_description
1 polymer ?
#
loop_
_entity_poly.entity_id
_entity_poly.type
_entity_poly.pdbx_seq_one_letter_code
_entity_poly.pdbx_strand_id
1 'polypeptide(L)'
;MLHRLLRLVFLVLCMGAPALGQAQIKLQSGTYISSDGRMEVLVDMQADGTFILKAPNRTNRYVRQSGDVYQHAEMTNYQLRVVSPTKFTSFMAGGGNPFDFTLSRPGLTPPTAVAEHPQWQALYDKYKTKAQQAEGDEVQAWTFCAAVAYTRAHMANNQEVTDSYIEPIIVSLKQILVEPQTCPCSDVIPAALWSRFNP
;
A
#
# COMPACT_ATOMS: atom_id res chain seq x y z
N MET A 1 -33.21 -19.78 -66.92
CA MET A 1 -31.86 -19.47 -66.38
C MET A 1 -31.86 -18.32 -65.35
N LEU A 2 -32.98 -18.00 -64.69
CA LEU A 2 -33.12 -16.80 -63.85
C LEU A 2 -33.39 -17.12 -62.35
N HIS A 3 -33.09 -18.34 -61.90
CA HIS A 3 -33.36 -18.78 -60.51
C HIS A 3 -32.12 -19.32 -59.78
N ARG A 4 -30.94 -19.32 -60.42
CA ARG A 4 -29.69 -19.79 -59.78
C ARG A 4 -28.83 -18.67 -59.19
N LEU A 5 -29.12 -17.40 -59.50
CA LEU A 5 -28.37 -16.25 -58.99
C LEU A 5 -28.87 -15.73 -57.62
N LEU A 6 -30.07 -16.12 -57.18
CA LEU A 6 -30.68 -15.60 -55.95
C LEU A 6 -30.31 -16.41 -54.67
N ARG A 7 -29.56 -17.51 -54.80
CA ARG A 7 -29.12 -18.31 -53.65
C ARG A 7 -27.70 -17.98 -53.16
N LEU A 8 -26.94 -17.16 -53.90
CA LEU A 8 -25.56 -16.83 -53.54
C LEU A 8 -25.39 -15.53 -52.73
N VAL A 9 -26.45 -14.74 -52.56
CA VAL A 9 -26.38 -13.43 -51.88
C VAL A 9 -26.60 -13.53 -50.36
N PHE A 10 -27.10 -14.66 -49.85
CA PHE A 10 -27.40 -14.81 -48.41
C PHE A 10 -26.26 -15.42 -47.58
N LEU A 11 -25.13 -15.81 -48.19
CA LEU A 11 -24.06 -16.56 -47.50
C LEU A 11 -22.78 -15.74 -47.20
N VAL A 12 -22.80 -14.42 -47.41
CA VAL A 12 -21.61 -13.54 -47.24
C VAL A 12 -21.78 -12.53 -46.09
N LEU A 13 -22.85 -12.64 -45.28
CA LEU A 13 -23.14 -11.65 -44.22
C LEU A 13 -22.70 -12.04 -42.79
N CYS A 14 -21.94 -13.13 -42.59
CA CYS A 14 -21.56 -13.61 -41.25
C CYS A 14 -20.06 -13.59 -40.93
N MET A 15 -19.18 -13.06 -41.79
CA MET A 15 -17.72 -13.13 -41.58
C MET A 15 -17.06 -11.84 -41.06
N GLY A 16 -17.83 -10.85 -40.65
CA GLY A 16 -17.32 -9.57 -40.17
C GLY A 16 -17.79 -9.23 -38.76
N ALA A 17 -17.68 -10.14 -37.79
CA ALA A 17 -17.70 -9.70 -36.40
C ALA A 17 -16.36 -8.97 -36.16
N PRO A 18 -16.33 -7.64 -35.97
CA PRO A 18 -15.11 -6.99 -35.55
C PRO A 18 -14.71 -7.65 -34.23
N ALA A 19 -13.49 -8.17 -34.16
CA ALA A 19 -12.92 -8.59 -32.90
C ALA A 19 -13.05 -7.38 -31.96
N LEU A 20 -13.95 -7.50 -30.98
CA LEU A 20 -14.07 -6.54 -29.89
C LEU A 20 -12.76 -6.63 -29.13
N GLY A 21 -11.75 -5.88 -29.58
CA GLY A 21 -10.56 -5.62 -28.80
C GLY A 21 -11.06 -5.02 -27.49
N GLN A 22 -10.93 -5.76 -26.40
CA GLN A 22 -11.29 -5.25 -25.09
C GLN A 22 -10.48 -3.97 -24.89
N ALA A 23 -11.19 -2.84 -24.78
CA ALA A 23 -10.56 -1.56 -24.54
C ALA A 23 -9.79 -1.68 -23.22
N GLN A 24 -8.48 -1.47 -23.30
CA GLN A 24 -7.60 -1.52 -22.13
C GLN A 24 -8.05 -0.46 -21.13
N ILE A 25 -8.15 -0.84 -19.87
CA ILE A 25 -8.44 0.10 -18.81
C ILE A 25 -7.19 0.95 -18.61
N LYS A 26 -7.29 2.23 -18.96
CA LYS A 26 -6.21 3.19 -18.73
C LYS A 26 -6.27 3.66 -17.27
N LEU A 27 -5.37 3.14 -16.45
CA LEU A 27 -5.19 3.63 -15.09
C LEU A 27 -4.73 5.10 -15.11
N GLN A 28 -5.30 5.91 -14.24
CA GLN A 28 -4.98 7.32 -14.09
C GLN A 28 -3.70 7.48 -13.26
N SER A 29 -2.76 8.31 -13.73
CA SER A 29 -1.59 8.69 -12.92
C SER A 29 -2.00 9.50 -11.69
N GLY A 30 -1.39 9.22 -10.55
CA GLY A 30 -1.83 9.75 -9.27
C GLY A 30 -1.20 9.10 -8.05
N THR A 31 -1.51 9.63 -6.87
CA THR A 31 -1.25 8.95 -5.60
C THR A 31 -2.38 7.96 -5.32
N TYR A 32 -2.01 6.73 -4.99
CA TYR A 32 -2.91 5.66 -4.61
C TYR A 32 -2.66 5.28 -3.16
N ILE A 33 -3.74 5.02 -2.43
CA ILE A 33 -3.69 4.52 -1.06
C ILE A 33 -4.12 3.06 -1.03
N SER A 34 -3.43 2.26 -0.23
CA SER A 34 -3.82 0.87 0.01
C SER A 34 -5.16 0.77 0.73
N SER A 35 -5.84 -0.35 0.55
CA SER A 35 -7.15 -0.63 1.16
C SER A 35 -7.17 -0.58 2.70
N ASP A 36 -6.03 -0.76 3.36
CA ASP A 36 -5.87 -0.61 4.82
C ASP A 36 -5.41 0.79 5.25
N GLY A 37 -5.25 1.72 4.30
CA GLY A 37 -4.81 3.09 4.56
C GLY A 37 -3.33 3.25 4.94
N ARG A 38 -2.52 2.19 4.89
CA ARG A 38 -1.14 2.16 5.42
C ARG A 38 -0.07 2.57 4.43
N MET A 39 -0.34 2.50 3.13
CA MET A 39 0.66 2.73 2.10
C MET A 39 0.13 3.71 1.05
N GLU A 40 0.88 4.78 0.82
CA GLU A 40 0.72 5.62 -0.36
C GLU A 40 1.79 5.29 -1.39
N VAL A 41 1.38 5.20 -2.66
CA VAL A 41 2.28 5.01 -3.79
C VAL A 41 1.94 6.00 -4.88
N LEU A 42 2.97 6.56 -5.53
CA LEU A 42 2.77 7.30 -6.77
C LEU A 42 2.72 6.34 -7.93
N VAL A 43 1.69 6.45 -8.75
CA VAL A 43 1.55 5.72 -10.00
C VAL A 43 1.74 6.68 -11.15
N ASP A 44 2.68 6.35 -12.03
CA ASP A 44 2.95 7.07 -13.26
C ASP A 44 2.84 6.14 -14.47
N MET A 45 1.69 6.23 -15.16
CA MET A 45 1.44 5.49 -16.39
C MET A 45 2.14 6.16 -17.57
N GLN A 46 3.14 5.46 -18.11
CA GLN A 46 3.95 5.91 -19.23
C GLN A 46 3.23 5.73 -20.57
N ALA A 47 3.67 6.47 -21.59
CA ALA A 47 3.10 6.40 -22.94
C ALA A 47 3.32 5.04 -23.63
N ASP A 48 4.38 4.32 -23.27
CA ASP A 48 4.68 2.96 -23.77
C ASP A 48 3.84 1.87 -23.08
N GLY A 49 2.94 2.26 -22.17
CA GLY A 49 2.13 1.34 -21.38
C GLY A 49 2.88 0.72 -20.20
N THR A 50 4.09 1.18 -19.87
CA THR A 50 4.77 0.83 -18.62
C THR A 50 4.10 1.53 -17.44
N PHE A 51 3.97 0.82 -16.32
CA PHE A 51 3.54 1.37 -15.04
C PHE A 51 4.77 1.59 -14.16
N ILE A 52 5.01 2.84 -13.73
CA ILE A 52 6.01 3.15 -12.71
C ILE A 52 5.32 3.37 -11.37
N LEU A 53 5.64 2.52 -10.39
CA LEU A 53 5.12 2.59 -9.02
C LEU A 53 6.23 3.09 -8.10
N LYS A 54 6.06 4.28 -7.51
CA LYS A 54 7.01 4.83 -6.52
C LYS A 54 6.43 4.72 -5.12
N ALA A 55 7.03 3.86 -4.32
CA ALA A 55 6.87 3.83 -2.86
C ALA A 55 7.97 4.70 -2.22
N PRO A 56 7.87 5.04 -0.92
CA PRO A 56 8.82 5.94 -0.26
C PRO A 56 10.31 5.57 -0.41
N ASN A 57 10.63 4.27 -0.44
CA ASN A 57 12.00 3.75 -0.50
C ASN A 57 12.31 2.94 -1.76
N ARG A 58 11.38 2.88 -2.73
CA ARG A 58 11.56 2.02 -3.91
C ARG A 58 10.76 2.54 -5.09
N THR A 59 11.39 2.49 -6.27
CA THR A 59 10.69 2.64 -7.55
C THR A 59 10.63 1.28 -8.22
N ASN A 60 9.42 0.82 -8.54
CA ASN A 60 9.16 -0.45 -9.19
C ASN A 60 8.62 -0.19 -10.59
N ARG A 61 9.05 -1.01 -11.56
CA ARG A 61 8.59 -0.95 -12.94
C ARG A 61 7.76 -2.18 -13.24
N TYR A 62 6.57 -1.99 -13.81
CA TYR A 62 5.72 -3.07 -14.27
C TYR A 62 5.44 -2.95 -15.77
N VAL A 63 5.61 -4.05 -16.48
CA VAL A 63 5.42 -4.17 -17.92
C VAL A 63 4.14 -4.94 -18.18
N ARG A 64 3.36 -4.50 -19.15
CA ARG A 64 2.11 -5.16 -19.52
C ARG A 64 2.38 -6.59 -20.00
N GLN A 65 1.64 -7.55 -19.46
CA GLN A 65 1.71 -8.95 -19.87
C GLN A 65 0.53 -9.31 -20.77
N SER A 66 -0.71 -9.10 -20.30
CA SER A 66 -1.93 -9.38 -21.04
C SER A 66 -3.12 -8.63 -20.44
N GLY A 67 -4.07 -8.20 -21.27
CA GLY A 67 -5.26 -7.48 -20.80
C GLY A 67 -4.89 -6.27 -19.93
N ASP A 68 -5.42 -6.26 -18.71
CA ASP A 68 -5.16 -5.24 -17.68
C ASP A 68 -4.14 -5.71 -16.62
N VAL A 69 -3.37 -6.77 -16.91
CA VAL A 69 -2.37 -7.36 -16.02
C VAL A 69 -0.96 -6.93 -16.41
N TYR A 70 -0.21 -6.47 -15.41
CA TYR A 70 1.15 -5.98 -15.50
C TYR A 70 2.04 -6.81 -14.59
N GLN A 71 3.24 -7.14 -15.03
CA GLN A 71 4.22 -7.96 -14.31
C GLN A 71 5.41 -7.09 -13.92
N HIS A 72 5.94 -7.29 -12.71
CA HIS A 72 7.13 -6.59 -12.25
C HIS A 72 8.34 -6.96 -13.13
N ALA A 73 9.08 -5.95 -13.59
CA ALA A 73 10.17 -6.13 -14.56
C ALA A 73 11.29 -7.06 -14.05
N GLU A 74 11.56 -7.03 -12.75
CA GLU A 74 12.66 -7.80 -12.13
C GLU A 74 12.19 -9.00 -11.27
N MET A 75 10.91 -9.05 -10.90
CA MET A 75 10.38 -10.03 -9.94
C MET A 75 9.10 -10.63 -10.50
N THR A 76 9.25 -11.60 -11.39
CA THR A 76 8.16 -12.08 -12.27
C THR A 76 6.96 -12.67 -11.54
N ASN A 77 7.08 -13.03 -10.27
CA ASN A 77 5.98 -13.46 -9.44
C ASN A 77 5.09 -12.31 -8.95
N TYR A 78 5.52 -11.04 -9.00
CA TYR A 78 4.69 -9.90 -8.58
C TYR A 78 3.95 -9.30 -9.77
N GLN A 79 2.63 -9.16 -9.62
CA GLN A 79 1.74 -8.67 -10.66
C GLN A 79 0.78 -7.61 -10.12
N LEU A 80 0.34 -6.74 -11.02
CA LEU A 80 -0.73 -5.77 -10.80
C LEU A 80 -1.84 -6.04 -11.80
N ARG A 81 -3.10 -5.87 -11.38
CA ARG A 81 -4.26 -5.85 -12.26
C ARG A 81 -4.95 -4.51 -12.13
N VAL A 82 -5.09 -3.80 -13.25
CA VAL A 82 -5.93 -2.60 -13.31
C VAL A 82 -7.39 -3.04 -13.30
N VAL A 83 -8.16 -2.55 -12.33
CA VAL A 83 -9.57 -2.91 -12.12
C VAL A 83 -10.49 -1.81 -12.68
N SER A 84 -10.05 -0.56 -12.56
CA SER A 84 -10.73 0.62 -13.11
C SER A 84 -9.70 1.74 -13.32
N PRO A 85 -10.06 2.86 -13.97
CA PRO A 85 -9.15 4.00 -14.11
C PRO A 85 -8.59 4.53 -12.78
N THR A 86 -9.23 4.25 -11.65
CA THR A 86 -8.84 4.75 -10.32
C THR A 86 -8.55 3.63 -9.32
N LYS A 87 -8.44 2.37 -9.77
CA LYS A 87 -8.21 1.22 -8.89
C LYS A 87 -7.33 0.17 -9.55
N PHE A 88 -6.38 -0.35 -8.78
CA PHE A 88 -5.62 -1.54 -9.14
C PHE A 88 -5.48 -2.48 -7.95
N THR A 89 -5.13 -3.73 -8.22
CA THR A 89 -4.88 -4.77 -7.23
C THR A 89 -3.50 -5.34 -7.45
N SER A 90 -2.66 -5.42 -6.42
CA SER A 90 -1.41 -6.17 -6.45
C SER A 90 -1.62 -7.60 -5.98
N PHE A 91 -0.88 -8.56 -6.54
CA PHE A 91 -0.95 -9.96 -6.16
C PHE A 91 0.32 -10.70 -6.60
N MET A 92 0.53 -11.90 -6.05
CA MET A 92 1.59 -12.79 -6.49
C MET A 92 1.03 -13.89 -7.40
N ALA A 93 1.73 -14.17 -8.50
CA ALA A 93 1.43 -15.28 -9.40
C ALA A 93 1.68 -16.60 -8.66
N GLY A 94 0.68 -17.47 -8.61
CA GLY A 94 0.76 -18.77 -7.92
C GLY A 94 0.32 -18.77 -6.45
N GLY A 95 -0.17 -17.64 -5.91
CA GLY A 95 -0.77 -17.58 -4.57
C GLY A 95 -0.45 -16.28 -3.83
N GLY A 96 -1.10 -16.05 -2.70
CA GLY A 96 -0.98 -14.82 -1.90
C GLY A 96 -2.26 -13.99 -1.90
N ASN A 97 -2.43 -13.17 -0.87
CA ASN A 97 -3.62 -12.33 -0.73
C ASN A 97 -3.50 -11.12 -1.65
N PRO A 98 -4.50 -10.87 -2.51
CA PRO A 98 -4.53 -9.65 -3.30
C PRO A 98 -4.64 -8.43 -2.39
N PHE A 99 -4.05 -7.32 -2.83
CA PHE A 99 -4.05 -6.08 -2.06
C PHE A 99 -4.46 -4.91 -2.94
N ASP A 100 -5.54 -4.25 -2.55
CA ASP A 100 -6.20 -3.23 -3.36
C ASP A 100 -5.64 -1.84 -3.09
N PHE A 101 -5.59 -1.03 -4.15
CA PHE A 101 -5.17 0.37 -4.12
C PHE A 101 -6.18 1.24 -4.86
N THR A 102 -6.53 2.37 -4.27
CA THR A 102 -7.50 3.34 -4.84
C THR A 102 -6.85 4.71 -4.97
N LEU A 103 -7.15 5.40 -6.07
CA LEU A 103 -6.67 6.76 -6.33
C LEU A 103 -7.16 7.70 -5.23
N SER A 104 -6.23 8.28 -4.47
CA SER A 104 -6.52 9.29 -3.46
C SER A 104 -6.32 10.70 -3.99
N ARG A 105 -5.32 10.90 -4.85
CA ARG A 105 -4.99 12.22 -5.45
C ARG A 105 -4.62 12.08 -6.93
N PRO A 106 -5.31 12.77 -7.85
CA PRO A 106 -4.93 12.77 -9.26
C PRO A 106 -3.64 13.57 -9.51
N GLY A 107 -2.87 13.18 -10.52
CA GLY A 107 -1.67 13.91 -10.95
C GLY A 107 -0.37 13.40 -10.33
N LEU A 108 0.76 13.78 -10.95
CA LEU A 108 2.09 13.25 -10.60
C LEU A 108 2.79 14.01 -9.47
N THR A 109 2.02 14.70 -8.62
CA THR A 109 2.58 15.26 -7.40
C THR A 109 3.02 14.07 -6.54
N PRO A 110 4.32 13.93 -6.23
CA PRO A 110 4.78 12.86 -5.36
C PRO A 110 3.92 12.88 -4.08
N PRO A 111 3.56 11.72 -3.52
CA PRO A 111 3.10 11.71 -2.15
C PRO A 111 4.16 12.50 -1.37
N THR A 112 3.71 13.52 -0.63
CA THR A 112 4.56 14.27 0.30
C THR A 112 5.43 13.23 0.98
N ALA A 113 6.74 13.26 0.69
CA ALA A 113 7.71 12.30 1.23
C ALA A 113 7.32 12.12 2.68
N VAL A 114 6.92 10.90 3.06
CA VAL A 114 6.21 10.56 4.31
C VAL A 114 6.56 11.61 5.32
N ALA A 115 5.68 12.59 5.53
CA ALA A 115 6.07 13.89 6.09
C ALA A 115 7.05 13.60 7.21
N GLU A 116 8.34 13.88 7.01
CA GLU A 116 9.33 13.46 7.99
C GLU A 116 8.91 14.23 9.22
N HIS A 117 8.30 13.54 10.19
CA HIS A 117 7.78 14.18 11.37
C HIS A 117 8.98 14.23 12.30
N PRO A 118 9.81 15.30 12.25
CA PRO A 118 11.16 15.25 12.79
C PRO A 118 11.09 15.09 14.31
N GLN A 119 9.98 15.52 14.92
CA GLN A 119 9.68 15.28 16.32
C GLN A 119 9.54 13.79 16.65
N TRP A 120 8.89 12.99 15.81
CA TRP A 120 8.73 11.55 16.02
C TRP A 120 10.03 10.80 15.70
N GLN A 121 10.77 11.25 14.70
CA GLN A 121 12.09 10.72 14.38
C GLN A 121 13.09 10.94 15.54
N ALA A 122 13.12 12.13 16.13
CA ALA A 122 13.96 12.42 17.29
C ALA A 122 13.60 11.53 18.50
N LEU A 123 12.30 11.25 18.71
CA LEU A 123 11.84 10.34 19.75
C LEU A 123 12.20 8.88 19.44
N TYR A 124 12.15 8.46 18.18
CA TYR A 124 12.66 7.15 17.76
C TYR A 124 14.13 6.99 18.10
N ASP A 125 14.98 7.95 17.74
CA ASP A 125 16.41 7.92 18.03
C ASP A 125 16.67 7.89 19.54
N LYS A 126 15.95 8.71 20.32
CA LYS A 126 15.98 8.70 21.79
C LYS A 126 15.70 7.30 22.37
N TYR A 127 14.60 6.66 21.96
CA TYR A 127 14.23 5.34 22.49
C TYR A 127 15.13 4.22 22.00
N LYS A 128 15.63 4.32 20.76
CA LYS A 128 16.67 3.42 20.24
C LYS A 128 17.94 3.48 21.08
N THR A 129 18.41 4.68 21.44
CA THR A 129 19.57 4.84 22.33
C THR A 129 19.30 4.27 23.72
N LYS A 130 18.11 4.49 24.30
CA LYS A 130 17.73 3.87 25.57
C LYS A 130 17.74 2.35 25.51
N ALA A 131 17.20 1.76 24.44
CA ALA A 131 17.20 0.31 24.26
C ALA A 131 18.62 -0.26 24.14
N GLN A 132 19.55 0.47 23.51
CA GLN A 132 20.96 0.07 23.40
C GLN A 132 21.73 0.16 24.73
N GLN A 133 21.29 1.02 25.65
CA GLN A 133 21.95 1.27 26.93
C GLN A 133 21.32 0.51 28.10
N ALA A 134 20.10 -0.02 27.92
CA ALA A 134 19.38 -0.75 28.95
C ALA A 134 19.85 -2.20 29.08
N GLU A 135 19.53 -2.81 30.21
CA GLU A 135 19.78 -4.22 30.49
C GLU A 135 18.46 -4.94 30.82
N GLY A 136 18.36 -6.24 30.53
CA GLY A 136 17.19 -7.05 30.86
C GLY A 136 15.89 -6.61 30.17
N ASP A 137 14.77 -6.70 30.89
CA ASP A 137 13.42 -6.44 30.36
C ASP A 137 13.17 -4.98 29.96
N GLU A 138 13.98 -4.05 30.49
CA GLU A 138 13.92 -2.63 30.10
C GLU A 138 14.24 -2.44 28.61
N VAL A 139 15.11 -3.29 28.03
CA VAL A 139 15.44 -3.27 26.60
C VAL A 139 14.20 -3.47 25.75
N GLN A 140 13.32 -4.41 26.15
CA GLN A 140 12.09 -4.70 25.41
C GLN A 140 11.12 -3.51 25.49
N ALA A 141 10.95 -2.93 26.67
CA ALA A 141 10.10 -1.74 26.85
C ALA A 141 10.57 -0.56 25.97
N TRP A 142 11.87 -0.26 25.96
CA TRP A 142 12.42 0.79 25.12
C TRP A 142 12.34 0.49 23.62
N THR A 143 12.50 -0.78 23.24
CA THR A 143 12.32 -1.21 21.84
C THR A 143 10.88 -1.01 21.37
N PHE A 144 9.89 -1.34 22.20
CA PHE A 144 8.49 -1.06 21.89
C PHE A 144 8.20 0.44 21.80
N CYS A 145 8.76 1.25 22.70
CA CYS A 145 8.64 2.70 22.62
C CYS A 145 9.27 3.28 21.34
N ALA A 146 10.42 2.75 20.92
CA ALA A 146 11.02 3.10 19.63
C ALA A 146 10.11 2.69 18.46
N ALA A 147 9.52 1.49 18.49
CA ALA A 147 8.59 1.04 17.47
C ALA A 147 7.37 1.97 17.34
N VAL A 148 6.79 2.43 18.46
CA VAL A 148 5.68 3.40 18.43
C VAL A 148 6.12 4.74 17.83
N ALA A 149 7.28 5.25 18.23
CA ALA A 149 7.84 6.48 17.68
C ALA A 149 8.06 6.39 16.15
N TYR A 150 8.59 5.24 15.70
CA TYR A 150 8.77 4.93 14.29
C TYR A 150 7.44 4.90 13.54
N THR A 151 6.43 4.20 14.08
CA THR A 151 5.08 4.17 13.50
C THR A 151 4.52 5.59 13.36
N ARG A 152 4.63 6.43 14.39
CA ARG A 152 4.19 7.83 14.31
C ARG A 152 4.99 8.63 13.29
N ALA A 153 6.30 8.41 13.19
CA ALA A 153 7.14 9.08 12.20
C ALA A 153 6.75 8.74 10.76
N HIS A 154 6.20 7.55 10.52
CA HIS A 154 5.90 7.07 9.18
C HIS A 154 4.41 7.00 8.81
N MET A 155 3.50 7.17 9.78
CA MET A 155 2.06 6.99 9.57
C MET A 155 1.21 8.15 10.11
N ALA A 156 1.81 9.23 10.62
CA ALA A 156 1.08 10.30 11.32
C ALA A 156 0.03 11.06 10.50
N ASN A 157 -0.04 10.87 9.18
CA ASN A 157 -1.14 11.41 8.36
C ASN A 157 -2.45 10.61 8.48
N ASN A 158 -2.44 9.45 9.15
CA ASN A 158 -3.63 8.65 9.43
C ASN A 158 -3.64 8.17 10.89
N GLN A 159 -4.29 8.96 11.76
CA GLN A 159 -4.30 8.73 13.21
C GLN A 159 -5.01 7.42 13.60
N GLU A 160 -6.11 7.07 12.93
CA GLU A 160 -6.84 5.82 13.20
C GLU A 160 -5.99 4.59 12.89
N VAL A 161 -5.35 4.58 11.73
CA VAL A 161 -4.46 3.48 11.32
C VAL A 161 -3.20 3.44 12.19
N THR A 162 -2.64 4.60 12.53
CA THR A 162 -1.52 4.71 13.47
C THR A 162 -1.86 4.12 14.82
N ASP A 163 -3.01 4.50 15.39
CA ASP A 163 -3.44 4.00 16.70
C ASP A 163 -3.68 2.48 16.63
N SER A 164 -4.37 1.96 15.61
CA SER A 164 -4.59 0.51 15.43
C SER A 164 -3.30 -0.34 15.45
N TYR A 165 -2.18 0.24 15.01
CA TYR A 165 -0.88 -0.41 15.03
C TYR A 165 -0.19 -0.33 16.40
N ILE A 166 -0.44 0.77 17.14
CA ILE A 166 0.11 1.00 18.48
C ILE A 166 -0.62 0.18 19.54
N GLU A 167 -1.92 -0.10 19.36
CA GLU A 167 -2.73 -0.88 20.32
C GLU A 167 -2.10 -2.22 20.75
N PRO A 168 -1.71 -3.14 19.84
CA PRO A 168 -1.07 -4.39 20.25
C PRO A 168 0.27 -4.15 20.97
N ILE A 169 1.00 -3.09 20.62
CA ILE A 169 2.24 -2.71 21.31
C ILE A 169 1.96 -2.28 22.75
N ILE A 170 0.89 -1.51 22.99
CA ILE A 170 0.45 -1.13 24.33
C ILE A 170 0.12 -2.38 25.15
N VAL A 171 -0.64 -3.31 24.58
CA VAL A 171 -1.00 -4.57 25.26
C VAL A 171 0.28 -5.34 25.62
N SER A 172 1.23 -5.50 24.70
CA SER A 172 2.51 -6.17 24.98
C SER A 172 3.32 -5.45 26.05
N LEU A 173 3.42 -4.11 25.99
CA LEU A 173 4.12 -3.30 27.00
C LEU A 173 3.53 -3.55 28.40
N LYS A 174 2.21 -3.57 28.54
CA LYS A 174 1.57 -3.79 29.85
C LYS A 174 1.84 -5.18 30.44
N GLN A 175 2.12 -6.18 29.61
CA GLN A 175 2.45 -7.54 30.08
C GLN A 175 3.87 -7.67 30.63
N ILE A 176 4.78 -6.77 30.23
CA ILE A 176 6.21 -6.84 30.63
C ILE A 176 6.59 -5.78 31.67
N LEU A 177 5.72 -4.80 31.92
CA LEU A 177 5.98 -3.73 32.89
C LEU A 177 5.61 -4.15 34.31
N VAL A 178 6.48 -3.81 35.26
CA VAL A 178 6.20 -3.95 36.70
C VAL A 178 5.04 -3.04 37.11
N GLU A 179 4.94 -1.85 36.52
CA GLU A 179 3.87 -0.88 36.77
C GLU A 179 3.05 -0.59 35.49
N PRO A 180 2.09 -1.45 35.12
CA PRO A 180 1.36 -1.34 33.84
C PRO A 180 0.40 -0.14 33.76
N GLN A 181 0.22 0.59 34.87
CA GLN A 181 -0.54 1.83 34.89
C GLN A 181 0.31 3.03 34.42
N THR A 182 1.64 2.92 34.50
CA THR A 182 2.57 3.97 34.11
C THR A 182 3.14 3.68 32.72
N CYS A 183 2.88 4.55 31.75
CA CYS A 183 3.45 4.41 30.42
C CYS A 183 4.94 4.80 30.45
N PRO A 184 5.88 3.93 30.00
CA PRO A 184 7.31 4.25 30.00
C PRO A 184 7.69 5.34 28.98
N CYS A 185 6.80 5.62 28.03
CA CYS A 185 7.04 6.55 26.93
C CYS A 185 5.80 7.38 26.56
N SER A 186 5.32 8.16 27.53
CA SER A 186 4.14 9.03 27.41
C SER A 186 4.29 10.15 26.38
N ASP A 187 5.51 10.44 25.93
CA ASP A 187 5.80 11.37 24.84
C ASP A 187 5.50 10.79 23.45
N VAL A 188 5.35 9.46 23.31
CA VAL A 188 4.96 8.78 22.05
C VAL A 188 3.65 8.00 22.16
N ILE A 189 3.22 7.63 23.38
CA ILE A 189 1.91 7.01 23.63
C ILE A 189 1.08 7.96 24.51
N PRO A 190 0.06 8.63 23.94
CA PRO A 190 -0.81 9.50 24.72
C PRO A 190 -1.52 8.74 25.85
N ALA A 191 -1.68 9.38 27.01
CA ALA A 191 -2.35 8.79 28.18
C ALA A 191 -3.78 8.29 27.86
N ALA A 192 -4.50 9.00 26.99
CA ALA A 192 -5.82 8.61 26.52
C ALA A 192 -5.81 7.29 25.72
N LEU A 193 -4.73 6.98 25.00
CA LEU A 193 -4.57 5.73 24.28
C LEU A 193 -4.11 4.61 25.23
N TRP A 194 -3.16 4.90 26.13
CA TRP A 194 -2.66 3.96 27.14
C TRP A 194 -3.74 3.43 28.08
N SER A 195 -4.65 4.30 28.52
CA SER A 195 -5.70 3.97 29.49
C SER A 195 -6.85 3.12 28.91
N ARG A 196 -6.99 3.02 27.58
CA ARG A 196 -8.04 2.21 26.94
C ARG A 196 -7.86 0.72 27.13
N PHE A 197 -6.62 0.27 27.32
CA PHE A 197 -6.26 -1.13 27.40
C PHE A 197 -5.90 -1.45 28.85
N ASN A 198 -6.83 -1.96 29.65
CA ASN A 198 -6.46 -2.51 30.94
C ASN A 198 -5.75 -3.87 30.76
N PRO A 199 -4.76 -4.20 31.59
CA PRO A 199 -4.20 -5.56 31.64
C PRO A 199 -5.27 -6.60 31.96
#